data_AF-A0A7X2MHZ1-F1
#
_entry.id   AF-A0A7X2MHZ1-F1
#
_cell.length_a   1.000
_cell.length_b   1.000
_cell.length_c   1.000
_cell.angle_alpha   90.00
_cell.angle_beta   90.00
_cell.angle_gamma   90.00
#
_symmetry.space_group_name_H-M   'P 1'
#
loop_
_entity.id
_entity.type
_entity.pdbx_description
1 polymer ?
#
loop_
_entity_poly.entity_id
_entity_poly.type
_entity_poly.pdbx_seq_one_letter_code
_entity_poly.pdbx_strand_id
1 'polypeptide(L)'
;VFVASEIYSMLKNNKSNVKVNVTGLAASAASVIAMAGDTVSIAPTAQIMIHKAWTRVDGNADDLDHEAGVLSGIDKSIAIAYAFPTGMKQSDL
;
A
#
# COMPACT_ATOMS: atom_id res chain seq x y z
N VAL A 1 -4.70 4.20 -6.25
CA VAL A 1 -4.72 3.11 -5.24
C VAL A 1 -5.27 1.80 -5.79
N PHE A 2 -6.45 1.77 -6.43
CA PHE A 2 -7.13 0.54 -6.83
C PHE A 2 -6.31 -0.40 -7.74
N VAL A 3 -5.58 0.14 -8.72
CA VAL A 3 -4.70 -0.68 -9.58
C VAL A 3 -3.64 -1.43 -8.77
N ALA A 4 -3.05 -0.79 -7.76
CA ALA A 4 -2.08 -1.45 -6.90
C ALA A 4 -2.72 -2.53 -6.03
N SER A 5 -3.94 -2.29 -5.53
CA SER A 5 -4.72 -3.29 -4.79
C SER A 5 -5.07 -4.50 -5.66
N GLU A 6 -5.39 -4.29 -6.94
CA GLU A 6 -5.65 -5.38 -7.89
C GLU A 6 -4.38 -6.19 -8.14
N ILE A 7 -3.26 -5.54 -8.46
CA ILE A 7 -1.98 -6.23 -8.65
C ILE A 7 -1.57 -6.98 -7.37
N TYR A 8 -1.71 -6.36 -6.20
CA TYR A 8 -1.46 -7.01 -4.90
C TYR A 8 -2.30 -8.29 -4.76
N SER A 9 -3.59 -8.22 -5.08
CA SER A 9 -4.52 -9.35 -4.96
C SER A 9 -4.19 -10.45 -5.96
N MET A 10 -3.87 -10.10 -7.21
CA MET A 10 -3.42 -11.04 -8.23
C MET A 10 -2.16 -11.79 -7.80
N LEU A 11 -1.19 -11.06 -7.24
CA LEU A 11 0.06 -11.65 -6.74
C LEU A 11 -0.21 -12.55 -5.51
N LYS A 12 -1.02 -12.11 -4.55
CA LYS A 12 -1.36 -12.92 -3.37
C LYS A 12 -2.15 -14.18 -3.69
N ASN A 13 -2.97 -14.15 -4.74
CA ASN A 13 -3.75 -15.30 -5.18
C ASN A 13 -2.97 -16.22 -6.12
N ASN A 14 -1.74 -15.86 -6.50
CA ASN A 14 -0.88 -16.71 -7.30
C ASN A 14 -0.40 -17.91 -6.47
N LYS A 15 -0.48 -19.12 -7.04
CA LYS A 15 -0.01 -20.35 -6.38
C LYS A 15 1.52 -20.52 -6.45
N SER A 16 2.18 -19.74 -7.28
CA SER A 16 3.64 -19.73 -7.43
C SER A 16 4.27 -18.85 -6.35
N ASN A 17 5.52 -19.14 -5.98
CA ASN A 17 6.28 -18.31 -5.05
C ASN A 17 6.64 -16.97 -5.71
N VAL A 18 6.06 -15.87 -5.20
CA VAL A 18 6.31 -14.50 -5.66
C VAL A 18 7.48 -13.90 -4.90
N LYS A 19 8.60 -13.70 -5.61
CA LYS A 19 9.78 -12.99 -5.08
C LYS A 19 9.81 -11.53 -5.56
N VAL A 20 9.76 -10.59 -4.62
CA VAL A 20 9.88 -9.16 -4.88
C VAL A 20 11.30 -8.71 -4.53
N ASN A 21 11.95 -8.00 -5.45
CA ASN A 21 13.26 -7.39 -5.23
C ASN A 21 13.17 -5.87 -5.39
N VAL A 22 13.35 -5.13 -4.30
CA VAL A 22 13.39 -3.65 -4.32
C VAL A 22 14.85 -3.23 -4.43
N THR A 23 15.23 -2.70 -5.59
CA THR A 23 16.63 -2.33 -5.91
C THR A 23 16.91 -0.83 -5.85
N GLY A 24 15.87 0.00 -5.85
CA GLY A 24 15.98 1.46 -5.78
C GLY A 24 14.95 2.09 -4.86
N LEU A 25 13.70 2.21 -5.31
CA LEU A 25 12.62 2.77 -4.51
C LEU A 25 11.30 2.05 -4.80
N ALA A 26 10.64 1.54 -3.76
CA ALA A 26 9.22 1.20 -3.80
C ALA A 26 8.47 2.22 -2.95
N ALA A 27 7.79 3.17 -3.61
CA ALA A 27 7.11 4.29 -2.98
C ALA A 27 5.61 4.24 -3.24
N SER A 28 4.81 4.62 -2.24
CA SER A 28 3.36 4.80 -2.38
C SER A 28 2.66 3.52 -2.89
N ALA A 29 1.95 3.58 -4.00
CA ALA A 29 1.31 2.42 -4.62
C ALA A 29 2.27 1.24 -4.86
N ALA A 30 3.54 1.49 -5.18
CA ALA A 30 4.53 0.44 -5.42
C ALA A 30 4.95 -0.29 -4.13
N SER A 31 4.99 0.38 -2.99
CA SER A 31 5.27 -0.28 -1.71
C SER A 31 4.13 -1.21 -1.30
N VAL A 32 2.87 -0.88 -1.60
CA VAL A 32 1.72 -1.79 -1.41
C VAL A 32 1.92 -3.07 -2.24
N ILE A 33 2.23 -2.94 -3.54
CA ILE A 33 2.44 -4.10 -4.42
C ILE A 33 3.61 -4.96 -3.92
N ALA A 34 4.70 -4.32 -3.46
CA ALA A 34 5.86 -5.02 -2.96
C ALA A 34 5.52 -5.96 -1.78
N MET A 35 4.57 -5.58 -0.94
CA MET A 35 4.12 -6.39 0.19
C MET A 35 3.31 -7.63 -0.19
N ALA A 36 2.95 -7.80 -1.47
CA ALA A 36 2.30 -9.02 -1.94
C ALA A 36 3.24 -10.22 -2.09
N GLY A 37 4.56 -10.00 -2.06
CA GLY A 37 5.54 -11.07 -2.23
C GLY A 37 5.56 -12.06 -1.06
N ASP A 38 5.79 -13.33 -1.36
CA ASP A 38 6.12 -14.35 -0.35
C ASP A 38 7.52 -14.12 0.22
N THR A 39 8.41 -13.53 -0.57
CA THR A 39 9.72 -13.06 -0.14
C THR A 39 9.97 -11.67 -0.70
N VAL A 40 10.25 -10.71 0.19
CA VAL A 40 10.59 -9.33 -0.18
C VAL A 40 12.04 -9.08 0.20
N SER A 41 12.90 -8.91 -0.81
CA SER A 41 14.31 -8.56 -0.64
C SER A 41 14.53 -7.10 -1.02
N ILE A 42 15.15 -6.33 -0.13
CA ILE A 42 15.42 -4.91 -0.33
C ILE A 42 16.94 -4.75 -0.37
N ALA A 43 17.47 -4.17 -1.45
CA ALA A 43 18.90 -3.89 -1.55
C ALA A 43 19.33 -2.91 -0.44
N PRO A 44 20.58 -2.98 0.06
CA PRO A 44 21.03 -2.11 1.16
C PRO A 44 20.92 -0.61 0.88
N THR A 45 20.96 -0.22 -0.40
CA THR A 45 20.83 1.18 -0.86
C THR A 45 19.41 1.54 -1.27
N ALA A 46 18.47 0.58 -1.26
CA ALA A 46 17.11 0.81 -1.68
C ALA A 46 16.22 1.31 -0.53
N GLN A 47 15.13 1.95 -0.89
CA GLN A 47 14.18 2.53 0.06
C GLN A 47 12.76 2.02 -0.18
N ILE A 48 12.00 1.94 0.90
CA ILE A 48 10.54 1.82 0.87
C ILE A 48 9.97 3.10 1.47
N MET A 49 8.98 3.69 0.78
CA MET A 49 8.26 4.86 1.27
C MET A 49 6.77 4.54 1.36
N ILE A 50 6.22 4.77 2.54
CA ILE A 50 4.82 4.55 2.88
C ILE A 50 4.23 5.89 3.30
N HIS A 51 3.04 6.22 2.79
CA HIS A 51 2.31 7.41 3.20
C HIS A 51 0.81 7.20 3.04
N LYS A 52 0.03 8.04 3.71
CA LYS A 52 -1.45 8.04 3.64
C LYS A 52 -1.94 8.33 2.23
N ALA A 53 -3.12 7.80 1.89
CA ALA A 53 -3.82 8.13 0.66
C ALA A 53 -3.93 9.64 0.49
N TRP A 54 -3.74 10.09 -0.75
CA TRP A 54 -3.75 11.51 -1.08
C TRP A 54 -4.54 11.74 -2.35
N THR A 55 -5.22 12.88 -2.38
CA THR A 55 -6.02 13.35 -3.51
C THR A 55 -5.98 14.88 -3.57
N ARG A 56 -6.61 15.45 -4.61
CA ARG A 56 -7.01 16.85 -4.66
C ARG A 56 -8.51 16.89 -4.92
N VAL A 57 -9.22 17.69 -4.15
CA VAL A 57 -10.66 17.91 -4.29
C VAL A 57 -10.93 19.39 -4.06
N ASP A 58 -11.86 19.93 -4.84
CA ASP A 58 -12.38 21.28 -4.71
C ASP A 58 -13.90 21.17 -4.50
N GLY A 59 -14.45 21.89 -3.52
CA GLY A 59 -15.85 21.76 -3.14
C GLY A 59 -16.18 22.54 -1.87
N ASN A 60 -17.41 22.35 -1.38
CA ASN A 60 -17.84 22.92 -0.10
C ASN A 60 -17.41 22.03 1.08
N ALA A 61 -17.80 22.40 2.31
CA ALA A 61 -17.44 21.64 3.51
C ALA A 61 -17.90 20.17 3.47
N ASP A 62 -19.11 19.90 2.96
CA ASP A 62 -19.65 18.54 2.88
C ASP A 62 -18.85 17.68 1.89
N ASP A 63 -18.41 18.26 0.77
CA ASP A 63 -17.57 17.57 -0.22
C ASP A 63 -16.19 17.22 0.37
N LEU A 64 -15.58 18.15 1.11
CA LEU A 64 -14.28 17.95 1.73
C LEU A 64 -14.35 16.91 2.86
N ASP A 65 -15.40 16.92 3.67
CA ASP A 65 -15.62 15.94 4.73
C ASP A 65 -15.88 14.55 4.15
N HIS A 66 -16.64 14.46 3.06
CA HIS A 66 -16.85 13.20 2.35
C HIS A 66 -15.52 12.62 1.85
N GLU A 67 -14.72 13.42 1.13
CA GLU A 67 -13.45 12.96 0.58
C GLU A 67 -12.44 12.59 1.67
N ALA A 68 -12.41 13.33 2.79
CA ALA A 68 -11.61 12.96 3.97
C ALA A 68 -12.01 11.57 4.51
N GLY A 69 -13.31 11.27 4.53
CA GLY A 69 -13.83 9.95 4.89
C GLY A 69 -13.39 8.85 3.91
N VAL A 70 -13.44 9.12 2.60
CA VAL A 70 -12.97 8.21 1.55
C VAL A 70 -11.48 7.90 1.72
N LEU A 71 -10.63 8.92 1.88
CA LEU A 71 -9.20 8.75 2.11
C LEU A 71 -8.91 7.94 3.38
N SER A 72 -9.63 8.20 4.48
CA SER A 72 -9.49 7.42 5.70
C SER A 72 -9.88 5.95 5.52
N GLY A 73 -10.90 5.67 4.71
CA GLY A 73 -11.27 4.31 4.32
C GLY A 73 -10.15 3.62 3.55
N ILE A 74 -9.57 4.31 2.58
CA ILE A 74 -8.45 3.80 1.78
C ILE A 74 -7.23 3.51 2.67
N ASP A 75 -6.87 4.42 3.58
CA ASP A 75 -5.76 4.24 4.53
C ASP A 75 -5.88 2.92 5.30
N LYS A 76 -7.07 2.66 5.85
CA LYS A 76 -7.35 1.42 6.58
C LYS A 76 -7.18 0.20 5.68
N SER A 77 -7.69 0.25 4.45
CA SER A 77 -7.58 -0.87 3.51
C SER A 77 -6.14 -1.15 3.10
N ILE A 78 -5.32 -0.12 2.81
CA ILE A 78 -3.93 -0.32 2.39
C ILE A 78 -3.02 -0.70 3.55
N ALA A 79 -3.31 -0.27 4.78
CA ALA A 79 -2.54 -0.64 5.99
C ALA A 79 -2.48 -2.17 6.17
N ILE A 80 -3.54 -2.89 5.79
CA ILE A 80 -3.58 -4.37 5.87
C ILE A 80 -2.49 -5.02 5.01
N ALA A 81 -2.16 -4.43 3.86
CA ALA A 81 -1.11 -4.95 2.99
C ALA A 81 0.26 -4.93 3.68
N TYR A 82 0.51 -3.97 4.58
CA TYR A 82 1.75 -3.88 5.34
C TYR A 82 1.73 -4.70 6.63
N ALA A 83 0.58 -4.78 7.31
CA ALA A 83 0.45 -5.50 8.58
C ALA A 83 0.81 -6.99 8.45
N PHE A 84 0.35 -7.64 7.37
CA PHE A 84 0.55 -9.08 7.18
C PHE A 84 2.02 -9.50 7.10
N PRO A 85 2.86 -8.93 6.21
CA PRO A 85 4.27 -9.33 6.11
C PRO A 85 5.15 -8.79 7.24
N THR A 86 4.77 -7.67 7.88
CA THR A 86 5.60 -7.06 8.95
C THR A 86 5.28 -7.57 10.35
N GLY A 87 4.09 -8.15 10.55
CA GLY A 87 3.58 -8.50 11.87
C GLY A 87 3.18 -7.29 12.73
N MET A 88 3.22 -6.07 12.18
CA MET A 88 2.80 -4.86 12.87
C MET A 88 1.29 -4.83 13.04
N LYS A 89 0.83 -4.19 14.11
CA LYS A 89 -0.60 -3.94 14.28
C LYS A 89 -1.02 -2.86 13.30
N GLN A 90 -2.25 -2.97 12.78
CA GLN A 90 -2.82 -1.96 11.89
C GLN A 90 -2.90 -0.58 12.57
N SER A 91 -2.99 -0.51 13.90
CA SER A 91 -2.96 0.78 14.64
C SER A 91 -1.63 1.51 14.55
N ASP A 92 -0.55 0.79 14.22
CA ASP A 92 0.82 1.28 14.19
C ASP A 92 1.26 1.63 12.75
N LEU A 93 0.33 1.51 11.79
CA LEU A 93 0.49 1.72 10.34
C LEU A 93 -0.47 2.81 9.86
#